data_AF-A0A5T8WPZ6-F1
#
_entry.id   AF-A0A5T8WPZ6-F1
#
_cell.length_a   1.000
_cell.length_b   1.000
_cell.length_c   1.000
_cell.angle_alpha   90.00
_cell.angle_beta   90.00
_cell.angle_gamma   90.00
#
_symmetry.space_group_name_H-M   'P 1'
#
loop_
_entity.id
_entity.type
_entity.pdbx_description
1 polymer ?
#
loop_
_entity_poly.entity_id
_entity_poly.type
_entity_poly.pdbx_seq_one_letter_code
_entity_poly.pdbx_strand_id
1 'polypeptide(L)'
;MNLENVVKFHFAKSSQINDIPRATASETLTGTDVMAAMGMTQSRASLGYSAFLGKMEISSNDREKAIELLTAYALKNCDNVPALRKLENDIKPKVMQVLATFAF
;
A
#
# COMPACT_ATOMS: atom_id res chain seq x y z
N MET A 1 -6.23 -5.63 9.59
CA MET A 1 -5.33 -6.62 8.98
C MET A 1 -3.92 -6.10 9.10
N ASN A 2 -2.98 -6.97 9.44
CA ASN A 2 -1.55 -6.66 9.48
C ASN A 2 -0.97 -6.78 8.07
N LEU A 3 -0.38 -5.71 7.52
CA LEU A 3 0.09 -5.67 6.13
C LEU A 3 1.29 -6.61 5.90
N GLU A 4 2.14 -6.79 6.91
CA GLU A 4 3.25 -7.75 6.89
C GLU A 4 2.77 -9.20 6.66
N ASN A 5 1.54 -9.51 7.07
CA ASN A 5 0.95 -10.82 6.83
C ASN A 5 0.40 -10.98 5.42
N VAL A 6 0.22 -9.91 4.64
CA VAL A 6 -0.28 -9.97 3.24
C VAL A 6 0.75 -10.63 2.34
N VAL A 7 2.04 -10.34 2.56
CA VAL A 7 3.16 -10.75 1.71
C VAL A 7 3.14 -12.25 1.42
N LYS A 8 2.91 -13.09 2.45
CA LYS A 8 2.86 -14.55 2.31
C LYS A 8 1.77 -15.08 1.38
N PHE A 9 0.76 -14.28 1.06
CA PHE A 9 -0.34 -14.65 0.16
C PHE A 9 -0.06 -14.30 -1.31
N HIS A 10 1.03 -13.59 -1.60
CA HIS A 10 1.49 -13.29 -2.96
C HIS A 10 2.55 -14.29 -3.47
N PHE A 11 2.91 -15.28 -2.67
CA PHE A 11 3.86 -16.33 -3.02
C PHE A 11 3.21 -17.72 -2.95
N ALA A 12 3.80 -18.67 -3.68
CA ALA A 12 3.37 -20.06 -3.60
C ALA A 12 3.53 -20.58 -2.17
N LYS A 13 2.46 -21.18 -1.63
CA LYS A 13 2.53 -21.87 -0.34
C LYS A 13 3.41 -23.10 -0.49
N SER A 14 4.33 -23.31 0.46
CA SER A 14 5.05 -24.57 0.55
C SER A 14 4.09 -25.71 0.86
N SER A 15 4.42 -26.90 0.34
CA SER A 15 3.70 -28.12 0.69
C SER A 15 3.81 -28.37 2.20
N GLN A 16 2.67 -28.51 2.88
CA GLN A 16 2.66 -28.95 4.26
C GLN A 16 2.91 -30.45 4.30
N ILE A 17 4.12 -30.86 4.68
CA ILE A 17 4.49 -32.25 4.93
C ILE A 17 4.47 -32.44 6.44
N ASN A 18 3.31 -32.84 6.97
CA ASN A 18 3.14 -33.19 8.38
C ASN A 18 2.11 -34.32 8.52
N ASP A 19 2.13 -35.01 9.65
CA ASP A 19 1.23 -36.14 9.94
C ASP A 19 -0.06 -35.66 10.65
N ILE A 20 -0.39 -34.36 10.50
CA ILE A 20 -1.56 -33.77 11.15
C ILE A 20 -2.80 -34.19 10.37
N PRO A 21 -3.77 -34.88 10.99
CA PRO A 21 -4.99 -35.27 10.31
C PRO A 21 -5.74 -34.02 9.83
N ARG A 22 -6.25 -34.07 8.60
CA ARG A 22 -7.00 -32.95 7.99
C ARG A 22 -8.23 -32.62 8.84
N ALA A 23 -8.13 -31.56 9.65
CA ALA A 23 -9.23 -31.09 10.47
C ALA A 23 -10.37 -30.57 9.59
N THR A 24 -11.59 -31.01 9.84
CA THR A 24 -12.81 -30.55 9.14
C THR A 24 -13.29 -29.19 9.64
N ALA A 25 -12.86 -28.76 10.83
CA ALA A 25 -13.05 -27.41 11.34
C ALA A 25 -11.77 -26.61 11.09
N SER A 26 -11.83 -25.69 10.13
CA SER A 26 -10.72 -24.78 9.83
C SER A 26 -11.04 -23.43 10.47
N GLU A 27 -10.58 -23.21 11.70
CA GLU A 27 -10.57 -21.89 12.37
C GLU A 27 -9.59 -20.90 11.69
N THR A 28 -8.94 -21.30 10.59
CA THR A 28 -7.98 -20.47 9.87
C THR A 28 -8.68 -19.65 8.80
N LEU A 29 -8.34 -18.35 8.75
CA LEU A 29 -8.73 -17.45 7.67
C LEU A 29 -8.52 -18.10 6.31
N THR A 30 -9.58 -18.20 5.53
CA THR A 30 -9.55 -18.73 4.17
C THR A 30 -8.92 -17.70 3.22
N GLY A 31 -8.55 -18.13 2.01
CA GLY A 31 -8.08 -17.20 0.97
C GLY A 31 -9.08 -16.08 0.71
N THR A 32 -10.38 -16.38 0.76
CA THR A 32 -11.46 -15.41 0.58
C THR A 32 -11.48 -14.36 1.68
N ASP A 33 -11.34 -14.76 2.95
CA ASP A 33 -11.33 -13.84 4.09
C ASP A 33 -10.15 -12.86 4.00
N VAL A 34 -8.99 -13.36 3.55
CA VAL A 34 -7.79 -12.57 3.32
C VAL A 34 -7.99 -11.57 2.19
N MET A 35 -8.57 -11.99 1.06
CA MET A 35 -8.89 -11.09 -0.06
C MET A 35 -9.88 -10.01 0.35
N ALA A 36 -10.91 -10.35 1.13
CA ALA A 36 -11.88 -9.40 1.66
C ALA A 36 -11.22 -8.38 2.61
N ALA A 37 -10.33 -8.86 3.49
CA ALA A 37 -9.58 -8.00 4.40
C ALA A 37 -8.62 -7.05 3.67
N MET A 38 -7.99 -7.50 2.58
CA MET A 38 -7.18 -6.63 1.71
C MET A 38 -8.02 -5.54 1.04
N GLY A 39 -9.18 -5.89 0.47
CA GLY A 39 -10.10 -4.92 -0.13
C GLY A 39 -10.60 -3.88 0.89
N MET A 40 -10.95 -4.30 2.11
CA MET A 40 -11.33 -3.38 3.19
C MET A 40 -10.18 -2.45 3.59
N THR A 41 -8.95 -2.98 3.66
CA THR A 41 -7.76 -2.19 4.03
C THR A 41 -7.44 -1.17 2.94
N GLN A 42 -7.49 -1.56 1.67
CA GLN A 42 -7.32 -0.67 0.53
C GLN A 42 -8.35 0.47 0.53
N SER A 43 -9.60 0.17 0.87
CA SER A 43 -10.67 1.18 0.97
C SER A 43 -10.44 2.18 2.11
N ARG A 44 -9.98 1.71 3.29
CA ARG A 44 -9.79 2.56 4.47
C ARG A 44 -8.47 3.34 4.46
N ALA A 45 -7.40 2.75 3.91
CA ALA A 45 -6.04 3.26 4.03
C ALA A 45 -5.28 3.10 2.69
N SER A 46 -5.84 3.66 1.62
CA SER A 46 -5.34 3.50 0.25
C SER A 46 -3.86 3.90 0.09
N LEU A 47 -3.42 5.01 0.68
CA LEU A 47 -2.03 5.47 0.60
C LEU A 47 -1.07 4.48 1.26
N GLY A 48 -1.33 4.10 2.51
CA GLY A 48 -0.46 3.17 3.24
C GLY A 48 -0.44 1.77 2.63
N TYR A 49 -1.61 1.30 2.16
CA TYR A 49 -1.73 0.02 1.46
C TYR A 49 -0.89 0.00 0.18
N SER A 50 -1.05 1.01 -0.68
CA SER A 50 -0.33 1.08 -1.96
C SER A 50 1.17 1.27 -1.72
N ALA A 51 1.55 2.09 -0.74
CA ALA A 51 2.95 2.32 -0.40
C ALA A 51 3.65 1.04 0.06
N PHE A 52 2.98 0.26 0.92
CA PHE A 52 3.52 -1.01 1.41
C PHE A 52 3.70 -2.03 0.27
N LEU A 53 2.68 -2.24 -0.56
CA LEU A 53 2.76 -3.19 -1.67
C LEU A 53 3.81 -2.80 -2.71
N GLY A 54 3.92 -1.50 -3.01
CA GLY A 54 4.96 -0.98 -3.90
C GLY A 54 6.38 -1.22 -3.35
N LYS A 55 6.59 -1.03 -2.04
CA LYS A 55 7.89 -1.25 -1.38
C LYS A 55 8.27 -2.72 -1.23
N MET A 56 7.28 -3.60 -1.13
CA MET A 56 7.49 -5.05 -1.11
C MET A 56 7.60 -5.65 -2.52
N GLU A 57 7.63 -4.82 -3.56
CA GLU A 57 7.73 -5.23 -4.97
C GLU A 57 6.61 -6.17 -5.44
N ILE A 58 5.45 -6.11 -4.77
CA ILE A 58 4.28 -6.95 -5.10
C ILE A 58 3.54 -6.40 -6.32
N SER A 59 3.51 -5.07 -6.48
CA SER A 59 2.72 -4.41 -7.52
C SER A 59 3.36 -3.09 -7.96
N SER A 60 3.74 -3.03 -9.24
CA SER A 60 4.24 -1.80 -9.88
C SER A 60 3.17 -0.71 -9.96
N ASN A 61 1.91 -1.11 -10.15
CA ASN A 61 0.78 -0.19 -10.18
C ASN A 61 0.55 0.46 -8.80
N ASP A 62 0.66 -0.31 -7.72
CA ASP A 62 0.52 0.26 -6.37
C ASP A 62 1.70 1.17 -5.99
N ARG A 63 2.89 0.91 -6.53
CA ARG A 63 4.03 1.83 -6.43
C ARG A 63 3.71 3.19 -7.04
N GLU A 64 3.22 3.21 -8.28
CA GLU A 64 2.85 4.45 -8.97
C GLU A 64 1.71 5.17 -8.25
N LYS A 65 0.67 4.42 -7.87
CA LYS A 65 -0.46 4.93 -7.09
C LYS A 65 -0.05 5.52 -5.73
N ALA A 66 0.95 4.93 -5.07
CA ALA A 66 1.48 5.46 -3.82
C ALA A 66 2.12 6.85 -4.03
N ILE A 67 2.91 7.02 -5.09
CA ILE A 67 3.52 8.31 -5.45
C ILE A 67 2.44 9.34 -5.77
N GLU A 68 1.40 8.96 -6.52
CA GLU A 68 0.27 9.85 -6.84
C GLU A 68 -0.49 10.29 -5.59
N LEU A 69 -0.84 9.34 -4.71
CA LEU A 69 -1.54 9.64 -3.45
C LEU A 69 -0.68 10.48 -2.50
N LEU A 70 0.63 10.23 -2.48
CA LEU A 70 1.58 11.04 -1.70
C LEU A 70 1.69 12.46 -2.26
N THR A 71 1.70 12.60 -3.59
CA THR A 71 1.68 13.91 -4.26
C THR A 71 0.40 14.68 -3.92
N ALA A 72 -0.76 14.03 -3.96
CA ALA A 72 -2.03 14.64 -3.59
C ALA A 72 -2.08 15.03 -2.10
N TYR A 73 -1.49 14.21 -1.22
CA TYR A 73 -1.34 14.54 0.20
C TYR A 73 -0.40 15.74 0.40
N ALA A 74 0.73 15.78 -0.31
CA ALA A 74 1.68 16.88 -0.25
C ALA A 74 1.05 18.20 -0.73
N LEU A 75 0.26 18.17 -1.81
CA LEU A 75 -0.47 19.34 -2.31
C LEU A 75 -1.49 19.90 -1.30
N LYS A 76 -2.15 19.05 -0.52
CA LYS A 76 -3.06 19.51 0.54
C LYS A 76 -2.33 20.17 1.71
N ASN A 77 -1.07 19.82 1.93
CA ASN A 77 -0.27 20.27 3.08
C ASN A 77 0.81 21.29 2.70
N CYS A 78 1.04 21.55 1.42
CA CYS A 78 2.16 22.38 0.96
C CYS A 78 2.08 23.81 1.48
N ASP A 79 0.88 24.33 1.70
CA ASP A 79 0.69 25.68 2.22
C ASP A 79 1.14 25.83 3.67
N ASN A 80 1.33 24.73 4.42
CA ASN A 80 1.92 24.79 5.77
C ASN A 80 3.41 25.14 5.75
N VAL A 81 4.09 24.98 4.62
CA VAL A 81 5.53 25.24 4.48
C VAL A 81 5.75 26.57 3.77
N PRO A 82 6.38 27.58 4.41
CA PRO A 82 6.56 28.91 3.82
C PRO A 82 7.29 28.90 2.47
N ALA A 83 8.26 28.01 2.29
CA ALA A 83 9.00 27.86 1.03
C ALA A 83 8.09 27.37 -0.10
N LEU A 84 7.21 26.41 0.18
CA LEU A 84 6.32 25.81 -0.81
C LEU A 84 5.13 26.72 -1.15
N ARG A 85 4.67 27.52 -0.17
CA ARG A 85 3.56 28.47 -0.35
C ARG A 85 3.85 29.53 -1.42
N LYS A 86 5.11 29.96 -1.53
CA LYS A 86 5.57 31.02 -2.46
C LYS A 86 5.67 30.58 -3.92
N LEU A 87 5.60 29.27 -4.21
CA LEU A 87 5.67 28.77 -5.58
C LEU A 87 4.42 29.17 -6.38
N GLU A 88 4.59 29.29 -7.69
CA GLU A 88 3.47 29.48 -8.63
C GLU A 88 2.60 28.22 -8.73
N ASN A 89 1.32 28.40 -9.05
CA ASN A 89 0.32 27.33 -9.03
C ASN A 89 0.56 26.22 -10.07
N ASP A 90 1.31 26.51 -11.14
CA ASP A 90 1.70 25.57 -12.20
C ASP A 90 3.01 24.82 -11.85
N ILE A 91 3.88 25.42 -11.03
CA ILE A 91 5.14 24.84 -10.56
C ILE A 91 4.90 23.93 -9.34
N LYS A 92 3.98 24.32 -8.45
CA LYS A 92 3.66 23.57 -7.21
C LYS A 92 3.42 22.07 -7.45
N PRO A 93 2.53 21.64 -8.38
CA PRO A 93 2.28 20.21 -8.62
C PRO A 93 3.53 19.45 -9.06
N LYS A 94 4.35 20.06 -9.94
CA LYS A 94 5.57 19.43 -10.45
C LYS A 94 6.59 19.20 -9.34
N VAL A 95 6.81 20.22 -8.50
CA VAL A 95 7.74 20.11 -7.36
C VAL A 95 7.23 19.09 -6.34
N MET A 96 5.92 19.08 -6.05
CA MET A 96 5.34 18.08 -5.13
C MET A 96 5.48 16.66 -5.66
N GLN A 97 5.29 16.45 -6.97
CA GLN A 97 5.44 15.14 -7.59
C GLN A 97 6.90 14.65 -7.51
N VAL A 98 7.87 15.53 -7.78
CA VAL A 98 9.29 15.19 -7.65
C VAL A 98 9.63 14.83 -6.20
N LEU A 99 9.20 15.63 -5.23
CA LEU A 99 9.42 15.35 -3.80
C LEU A 99 8.77 14.03 -3.38
N ALA A 100 7.53 13.77 -3.81
CA ALA A 100 6.84 12.51 -3.52
C ALA A 100 7.56 11.31 -4.12
N THR A 101 8.13 11.45 -5.32
CA THR A 101 8.91 10.39 -5.98
C THR A 101 10.19 10.07 -5.21
N PHE A 102 10.88 11.09 -4.68
CA PHE A 102 12.08 10.88 -3.85
C PHE A 102 11.76 10.37 -2.44
N ALA A 103 10.64 10.80 -1.87
CA ALA A 103 10.22 10.40 -0.54
C ALA A 103 9.68 8.96 -0.50
N PHE A 104 9.15 8.47 -1.62
CA PHE A 104 8.75 7.08 -1.78
C PHE A 104 9.99 6.19 -1.77
#